data_AF-A0A2W4YU52-F1
#
_entry.id   AF-A0A2W4YU52-F1
#
_cell.length_a   1.000
_cell.length_b   1.000
_cell.length_c   1.000
_cell.angle_alpha   90.00
_cell.angle_beta   90.00
_cell.angle_gamma   90.00
#
_symmetry.space_group_name_H-M   'P 1'
#
loop_
_entity.id
_entity.type
_entity.pdbx_description
1 polymer ?
#
loop_
_entity_poly.entity_id
_entity_poly.type
_entity_poly.pdbx_seq_one_letter_code
_entity_poly.pdbx_strand_id
1 'polypeptide(L)'
;MGLTSYVRSVLNSAVSPYGYELIQSSKLHDLKERFGTLPRYTSSPLPEGASSYLCHRNPQLEALRDRYSAFDKSVTHPLVWKDTHVQPDDILYFRGDNAYVWQLKGQNMTDTAYGLTAYYVKSIDTLGLLSQLREDSFFGNFTFDIDSKLISRDLLDSIVEIYFLEKHLNISCTKNLTILDIGAGYGRLAHRMIRAFPNIQNYLCTDGVAVSSFIAEYYLQFRSLDSKAKSVPLDEIDSVLNDLNIRLVG
;
A
#
# COMPACT_ATOMS: atom_id res chain seq x y z
N MET A 1 38.56 29.18 4.12
CA MET A 1 37.36 28.45 4.61
C MET A 1 36.26 29.47 4.84
N GLY A 2 35.08 29.26 4.27
CA GLY A 2 33.97 30.21 4.41
C GLY A 2 33.34 30.13 5.80
N LEU A 3 32.84 31.25 6.32
CA LEU A 3 32.17 31.36 7.63
C LEU A 3 31.11 30.27 7.83
N THR A 4 30.36 29.94 6.79
CA THR A 4 29.37 28.87 6.74
C THR A 4 29.95 27.46 6.93
N SER A 5 31.14 27.16 6.40
CA SER A 5 31.75 25.83 6.59
C SER A 5 32.25 25.64 8.02
N TYR A 6 32.72 26.73 8.64
CA TYR A 6 33.16 26.74 10.03
C TYR A 6 31.98 26.56 10.99
N VAL A 7 30.91 27.34 10.82
CA VAL A 7 29.68 27.22 11.64
C VAL A 7 29.10 25.82 11.56
N ARG A 8 29.01 25.23 10.36
CA ARG A 8 28.55 23.85 10.20
C ARG A 8 29.44 22.84 10.93
N SER A 9 30.76 22.99 10.86
CA SER A 9 31.69 22.08 11.56
C SER A 9 31.47 22.13 13.06
N VAL A 10 31.34 23.33 13.63
CA VAL A 10 31.12 23.51 15.07
C VAL A 10 29.77 22.91 15.49
N LEU A 11 28.71 23.17 14.72
CA LEU A 11 27.40 22.61 15.01
C LEU A 11 27.39 21.08 14.87
N ASN A 12 28.04 20.53 13.85
CA ASN A 12 28.19 19.07 13.69
C ASN A 12 28.97 18.44 14.83
N SER A 13 30.05 19.06 15.28
CA SER A 13 30.80 18.58 16.45
C SER A 13 29.98 18.64 17.75
N ALA A 14 29.02 19.57 17.85
CA ALA A 14 28.16 19.68 19.02
C ALA A 14 27.03 18.63 19.03
N VAL A 15 26.53 18.24 17.86
CA VAL A 15 25.39 17.32 17.74
C VAL A 15 25.78 15.87 17.45
N SER A 16 27.02 15.62 16.97
CA SER A 16 27.53 14.27 16.71
C SER A 16 27.61 13.35 17.94
N PRO A 17 27.92 13.83 19.17
CA PRO A 17 27.87 12.97 20.36
C PRO A 17 26.47 12.47 20.70
N TYR A 18 25.45 13.14 20.17
CA TYR A 18 24.04 12.78 20.31
C TYR A 18 23.51 12.00 19.10
N GLY A 19 24.38 11.62 18.15
CA GLY A 19 24.03 10.82 16.97
C GLY A 19 23.41 11.60 15.81
N TYR A 20 23.48 12.94 15.82
CA TYR A 20 22.94 13.77 14.73
C TYR A 20 24.04 14.30 13.81
N GLU A 21 23.68 14.57 12.56
CA GLU A 21 24.52 15.28 11.58
C GLU A 21 23.67 16.32 10.82
N LEU A 22 24.15 17.55 10.76
CA LEU A 22 23.57 18.64 9.99
C LEU A 22 24.14 18.63 8.57
N ILE A 23 23.25 18.34 7.63
CA ILE A 23 23.52 18.40 6.19
C ILE A 23 22.77 19.58 5.55
N GLN A 24 23.34 20.12 4.47
CA GLN A 24 22.73 21.22 3.73
C GLN A 24 21.59 20.68 2.86
N SER A 25 20.42 21.31 2.89
CA SER A 25 19.22 20.84 2.17
C SER A 25 19.42 20.68 0.66
N SER A 26 20.25 21.50 0.03
CA SER A 26 20.58 21.38 -1.39
C SER A 26 21.39 20.10 -1.72
N LYS A 27 22.13 19.55 -0.76
CA LYS A 27 22.91 18.30 -0.94
C LYS A 27 22.07 17.03 -0.81
N LEU A 28 20.88 17.11 -0.22
CA LEU A 28 19.86 16.07 -0.35
C LEU A 28 19.40 15.95 -1.81
N HIS A 29 19.42 17.05 -2.56
CA HIS A 29 19.08 17.08 -3.98
C HIS A 29 20.21 16.57 -4.89
N ASP A 30 21.47 16.58 -4.48
CA ASP A 30 22.62 16.17 -5.31
C ASP A 30 22.94 14.66 -5.25
N LEU A 31 22.17 13.89 -4.48
CA LEU A 31 22.14 12.42 -4.54
C LEU A 31 21.44 11.91 -5.82
N LYS A 32 21.41 12.70 -6.93
CA LYS A 32 20.44 12.63 -8.05
C LYS A 32 20.91 12.10 -9.41
N GLU A 33 22.14 11.60 -9.54
CA GLU A 33 22.52 10.92 -10.79
C GLU A 33 23.01 9.48 -10.60
N ARG A 34 22.16 8.51 -10.98
CA ARG A 34 22.55 7.32 -11.78
C ARG A 34 21.46 6.23 -11.87
N PHE A 35 21.23 5.84 -13.13
CA PHE A 35 20.63 4.61 -13.66
C PHE A 35 19.10 4.45 -13.60
N GLY A 36 18.53 4.25 -14.79
CA GLY A 36 17.23 3.60 -14.97
C GLY A 36 17.37 2.08 -14.90
N THR A 37 16.33 1.38 -14.44
CA THR A 37 16.18 -0.07 -14.63
C THR A 37 14.69 -0.45 -14.51
N LEU A 38 14.23 -1.36 -15.37
CA LEU A 38 12.87 -1.92 -15.44
C LEU A 38 12.34 -2.48 -14.10
N PRO A 39 11.01 -2.59 -13.88
CA PRO A 39 10.38 -3.15 -12.66
C PRO A 39 11.06 -4.45 -12.20
N ARG A 40 11.31 -4.57 -10.90
CA ARG A 40 11.93 -5.76 -10.30
C ARG A 40 11.42 -5.89 -8.87
N TYR A 41 10.68 -6.96 -8.61
CA TYR A 41 10.37 -7.40 -7.25
C TYR A 41 11.66 -7.67 -6.46
N THR A 42 11.57 -7.64 -5.13
CA THR A 42 12.63 -8.15 -4.25
C THR A 42 12.21 -9.51 -3.74
N SER A 43 13.09 -10.51 -3.85
CA SER A 43 12.86 -11.81 -3.22
C SER A 43 12.69 -11.61 -1.72
N SER A 44 11.51 -11.91 -1.21
CA SER A 44 11.12 -11.71 0.18
C SER A 44 10.55 -12.99 0.77
N PRO A 45 10.39 -13.07 2.10
CA PRO A 45 9.62 -14.15 2.70
C PRO A 45 8.23 -14.23 2.08
N LEU A 46 7.74 -15.45 1.93
CA LEU A 46 6.39 -15.78 1.53
C LEU A 46 5.78 -16.70 2.59
N PRO A 47 4.48 -16.56 2.89
CA PRO A 47 3.79 -17.52 3.76
C PRO A 47 3.78 -18.92 3.17
N GLU A 48 3.62 -19.92 4.03
CA GLU A 48 3.44 -21.30 3.59
C GLU A 48 2.23 -21.42 2.66
N GLY A 49 2.40 -22.13 1.54
CA GLY A 49 1.36 -22.29 0.52
C GLY A 49 1.08 -21.06 -0.35
N ALA A 50 1.74 -19.91 -0.11
CA ALA A 50 1.52 -18.72 -0.93
C ALA A 50 1.91 -18.94 -2.39
N SER A 51 3.05 -19.59 -2.65
CA SER A 51 3.54 -19.82 -4.01
C SER A 51 2.68 -20.80 -4.83
N SER A 52 2.02 -21.77 -4.18
CA SER A 52 1.10 -22.68 -4.86
C SER A 52 -0.24 -22.01 -5.15
N TYR A 53 -0.71 -21.14 -4.25
CA TYR A 53 -1.98 -20.45 -4.40
C TYR A 53 -1.88 -19.23 -5.32
N LEU A 54 -0.96 -18.30 -5.06
CA LEU A 54 -0.77 -17.04 -5.80
C LEU A 54 -0.01 -17.27 -7.12
N CYS A 55 -0.64 -17.99 -8.04
CA CYS A 55 -0.08 -18.27 -9.36
C CYS A 55 -1.10 -17.99 -10.48
N HIS A 56 -0.60 -17.71 -11.68
CA HIS A 56 -1.45 -17.38 -12.84
C HIS A 56 -2.40 -18.51 -13.27
N ARG A 57 -2.06 -19.75 -12.93
CA ARG A 57 -2.82 -20.96 -13.29
C ARG A 57 -3.73 -21.43 -12.14
N ASN A 58 -3.96 -20.60 -11.14
CA ASN A 58 -4.91 -20.94 -10.09
C ASN A 58 -6.32 -21.02 -10.71
N PRO A 59 -7.05 -22.13 -10.55
CA PRO A 59 -8.39 -22.28 -11.13
C PRO A 59 -9.38 -21.19 -10.69
N GLN A 60 -9.23 -20.64 -9.49
CA GLN A 60 -10.07 -19.53 -9.01
C GLN A 60 -9.80 -18.24 -9.77
N LEU A 61 -8.53 -17.96 -10.07
CA LEU A 61 -8.15 -16.81 -10.89
C LEU A 61 -8.63 -16.97 -12.34
N GLU A 62 -8.53 -18.17 -12.92
CA GLU A 62 -9.06 -18.48 -14.25
C GLU A 62 -10.58 -18.27 -14.30
N ALA A 63 -11.32 -18.79 -13.32
CA ALA A 63 -12.76 -18.59 -13.21
C ALA A 63 -13.15 -17.10 -13.08
N LEU A 64 -12.40 -16.32 -12.30
CA LEU A 64 -12.63 -14.87 -12.19
C LEU A 64 -12.37 -14.14 -13.51
N ARG A 65 -11.32 -14.50 -14.25
CA ARG A 65 -11.03 -13.93 -15.57
C ARG A 65 -12.15 -14.23 -16.56
N ASP A 66 -12.65 -15.46 -16.58
CA ASP A 66 -13.75 -15.86 -17.45
C ASP A 66 -15.01 -15.04 -17.16
N ARG A 67 -15.36 -14.90 -15.88
CA ARG A 67 -16.51 -14.08 -15.44
C ARG A 67 -16.37 -12.62 -15.87
N TYR A 68 -15.19 -12.01 -15.66
CA TYR A 68 -14.97 -10.61 -15.99
C TYR A 68 -14.92 -10.36 -17.51
N SER A 69 -14.53 -11.37 -18.29
CA SER A 69 -14.54 -11.30 -19.75
C SER A 69 -15.96 -11.20 -20.35
N ALA A 70 -16.96 -11.73 -19.62
CA ALA A 70 -18.37 -11.65 -19.97
C ALA A 70 -19.05 -10.35 -19.49
N PHE A 71 -18.38 -9.57 -18.62
CA PHE A 71 -18.87 -8.30 -18.11
C PHE A 71 -18.66 -7.15 -19.10
N ASP A 72 -19.24 -5.98 -18.81
CA ASP A 72 -19.08 -4.79 -19.66
C ASP A 72 -17.60 -4.42 -19.83
N LYS A 73 -17.13 -4.51 -21.08
CA LYS A 73 -15.74 -4.22 -21.45
C LYS A 73 -15.35 -2.77 -21.21
N SER A 74 -16.30 -1.83 -21.17
CA SER A 74 -15.99 -0.44 -20.81
C SER A 74 -15.47 -0.30 -19.38
N VAL A 75 -15.82 -1.25 -18.51
CA VAL A 75 -15.41 -1.28 -17.09
C VAL A 75 -14.23 -2.23 -16.87
N THR A 76 -14.22 -3.39 -17.55
CA THR A 76 -13.20 -4.44 -17.32
C THR A 76 -12.00 -4.37 -18.26
N HIS A 77 -12.03 -3.53 -19.31
CA HIS A 77 -10.89 -3.39 -20.20
C HIS A 77 -9.71 -2.71 -19.49
N PRO A 78 -8.59 -3.41 -19.27
CA PRO A 78 -7.49 -2.84 -18.50
C PRO A 78 -6.78 -1.75 -19.30
N LEU A 79 -6.79 -0.53 -18.76
CA LEU A 79 -6.01 0.58 -19.32
C LEU A 79 -4.50 0.35 -19.10
N VAL A 80 -4.13 -0.05 -17.88
CA VAL A 80 -2.74 -0.25 -17.43
C VAL A 80 -2.42 -1.73 -17.21
N TRP A 81 -3.36 -2.50 -16.65
CA TRP A 81 -3.20 -3.90 -16.21
C TRP A 81 -3.26 -4.93 -17.33
N LYS A 82 -2.43 -4.77 -18.36
CA LYS A 82 -2.31 -5.71 -19.48
C LYS A 82 -1.29 -6.81 -19.16
N ASP A 83 -1.36 -7.95 -19.84
CA ASP A 83 -0.39 -9.05 -19.66
C ASP A 83 1.06 -8.62 -19.91
N THR A 84 1.28 -7.55 -20.67
CA THR A 84 2.60 -6.94 -20.86
C THR A 84 3.12 -6.16 -19.65
N HIS A 85 2.25 -5.81 -18.70
CA HIS A 85 2.50 -4.94 -17.54
C HIS A 85 2.41 -5.67 -16.19
N VAL A 86 1.81 -6.87 -16.14
CA VAL A 86 1.70 -7.68 -14.93
C VAL A 86 2.33 -9.05 -15.19
N GLN A 87 3.49 -9.27 -14.60
CA GLN A 87 4.24 -10.52 -14.75
C GLN A 87 3.75 -11.60 -13.77
N PRO A 88 4.12 -12.87 -13.99
CA PRO A 88 3.93 -13.94 -13.02
C PRO A 88 4.38 -13.65 -11.60
N ASP A 89 5.54 -13.04 -11.47
CA ASP A 89 6.07 -12.72 -10.16
C ASP A 89 5.30 -11.58 -9.48
N ASP A 90 4.56 -10.75 -10.22
CA ASP A 90 3.78 -9.65 -9.64
C ASP A 90 2.52 -10.16 -8.91
N ILE A 91 2.01 -11.35 -9.23
CA ILE A 91 0.93 -11.97 -8.46
C ILE A 91 1.48 -12.49 -7.13
N LEU A 92 2.68 -13.06 -7.13
CA LEU A 92 3.29 -13.64 -5.95
C LEU A 92 3.89 -12.58 -5.01
N TYR A 93 4.48 -11.54 -5.60
CA TYR A 93 5.16 -10.44 -4.92
C TYR A 93 4.43 -9.11 -5.14
N PHE A 94 3.11 -9.12 -4.98
CA PHE A 94 2.22 -8.00 -5.29
C PHE A 94 2.47 -6.73 -4.48
N ARG A 95 3.13 -6.81 -3.32
CA ARG A 95 3.52 -5.63 -2.50
C ARG A 95 4.90 -5.08 -2.87
N GLY A 96 5.58 -5.72 -3.82
CA GLY A 96 6.85 -5.25 -4.35
C GLY A 96 6.71 -4.08 -5.32
N ASP A 97 7.79 -3.81 -6.03
CA ASP A 97 7.80 -2.80 -7.07
C ASP A 97 7.22 -3.36 -8.36
N ASN A 98 5.95 -3.06 -8.57
CA ASN A 98 5.14 -3.47 -9.71
C ASN A 98 4.02 -2.43 -9.93
N ALA A 99 3.06 -2.72 -10.81
CA ALA A 99 1.97 -1.80 -11.11
C ALA A 99 1.06 -1.44 -9.91
N TYR A 100 1.07 -2.19 -8.80
CA TYR A 100 0.23 -1.93 -7.63
C TYR A 100 0.83 -0.86 -6.70
N VAL A 101 2.12 -0.95 -6.39
CA VAL A 101 2.79 -0.03 -5.45
C VAL A 101 3.61 1.04 -6.18
N TRP A 102 4.01 0.76 -7.43
CA TRP A 102 4.85 1.57 -8.31
C TRP A 102 5.91 2.37 -7.57
N GLN A 103 7.08 1.79 -7.34
CA GLN A 103 8.14 2.43 -6.58
C GLN A 103 9.06 3.22 -7.51
N LEU A 104 9.28 4.49 -7.20
CA LEU A 104 10.22 5.32 -7.94
C LEU A 104 11.64 4.79 -7.70
N LYS A 105 12.14 4.03 -8.67
CA LYS A 105 13.48 3.45 -8.66
C LYS A 105 14.58 4.49 -8.63
N GLY A 106 15.76 4.02 -8.23
CA GLY A 106 16.97 4.84 -8.18
C GLY A 106 17.03 5.59 -6.85
N GLN A 107 17.41 6.86 -6.92
CA GLN A 107 17.87 7.62 -5.75
C GLN A 107 16.77 8.06 -4.78
N ASN A 108 15.50 7.88 -5.18
CA ASN A 108 14.35 8.14 -4.32
C ASN A 108 13.99 6.93 -3.45
N MET A 109 14.52 5.74 -3.73
CA MET A 109 14.30 4.54 -2.91
C MET A 109 15.43 4.40 -1.87
N THR A 110 15.60 5.43 -1.03
CA THR A 110 16.64 5.48 0.00
C THR A 110 16.02 5.59 1.39
N ASP A 111 16.74 5.07 2.39
CA ASP A 111 16.38 5.20 3.80
C ASP A 111 16.12 6.65 4.18
N THR A 112 16.85 7.61 3.58
CA THR A 112 16.65 9.04 3.81
C THR A 112 15.30 9.54 3.26
N ALA A 113 14.92 9.15 2.05
CA ALA A 113 13.65 9.57 1.45
C ALA A 113 12.45 8.99 2.22
N TYR A 114 12.52 7.71 2.58
CA TYR A 114 11.50 7.06 3.41
C TYR A 114 11.51 7.56 4.85
N GLY A 115 12.68 7.87 5.41
CA GLY A 115 12.83 8.52 6.70
C GLY A 115 12.16 9.89 6.74
N LEU A 116 12.39 10.75 5.74
CA LEU A 116 11.71 12.05 5.63
C LEU A 116 10.19 11.90 5.54
N THR A 117 9.71 10.93 4.76
CA THR A 117 8.28 10.64 4.64
C THR A 117 7.70 10.14 5.95
N ALA A 118 8.43 9.28 6.68
CA ALA A 118 8.03 8.79 7.99
C ALA A 118 7.98 9.91 9.04
N TYR A 119 8.96 10.82 9.05
CA TYR A 119 8.91 11.99 9.94
C TYR A 119 7.78 12.96 9.58
N TYR A 120 7.47 13.12 8.29
CA TYR A 120 6.28 13.86 7.87
C TYR A 120 5.00 13.21 8.41
N VAL A 121 4.83 11.90 8.20
CA VAL A 121 3.68 11.14 8.73
C VAL A 121 3.60 11.28 10.25
N LYS A 122 4.72 11.14 10.97
CA LYS A 122 4.81 11.32 12.43
C LYS A 122 4.39 12.72 12.86
N SER A 123 4.69 13.76 12.07
CA SER A 123 4.32 15.15 12.38
C SER A 123 2.81 15.42 12.26
N ILE A 124 2.09 14.61 11.48
CA ILE A 124 0.64 14.70 11.29
C ILE A 124 -0.13 13.61 12.05
N ASP A 125 0.56 12.76 12.83
CA ASP A 125 -0.01 11.50 13.37
C ASP A 125 -0.94 11.70 14.60
N THR A 126 -2.00 12.48 14.43
CA THR A 126 -2.96 12.82 15.49
C THR A 126 -3.80 11.64 16.00
N LEU A 127 -3.98 10.59 15.19
CA LEU A 127 -4.66 9.34 15.54
C LEU A 127 -3.70 8.25 16.05
N GLY A 128 -2.38 8.50 16.04
CA GLY A 128 -1.39 7.51 16.49
C GLY A 128 -1.25 6.29 15.57
N LEU A 129 -1.63 6.41 14.29
CA LEU A 129 -1.66 5.32 13.30
C LEU A 129 -0.28 4.72 13.05
N LEU A 130 0.79 5.53 13.11
CA LEU A 130 2.15 5.04 12.90
C LEU A 130 2.54 4.04 13.99
N SER A 131 2.02 4.20 15.21
CA SER A 131 2.23 3.26 16.31
C SER A 131 1.33 2.02 16.19
N GLN A 132 0.06 2.23 15.82
CA GLN A 132 -0.99 1.20 15.78
C GLN A 132 -0.83 0.23 14.61
N LEU A 133 -0.50 0.73 13.42
CA LEU A 133 -0.34 -0.07 12.21
C LEU A 133 1.03 -0.74 12.20
N ARG A 134 1.06 -2.04 11.88
CA ARG A 134 2.27 -2.87 11.83
C ARG A 134 2.67 -3.17 10.40
N GLU A 135 3.95 -3.34 10.15
CA GLU A 135 4.45 -3.72 8.84
C GLU A 135 5.23 -5.03 8.86
N ASP A 136 5.32 -5.67 7.70
CA ASP A 136 6.19 -6.81 7.43
C ASP A 136 6.73 -6.81 6.00
N SER A 137 7.71 -7.67 5.76
CA SER A 137 8.41 -7.81 4.48
C SER A 137 7.80 -8.89 3.58
N PHE A 138 6.55 -9.33 3.80
CA PHE A 138 5.94 -10.37 2.94
C PHE A 138 5.55 -9.83 1.55
N PHE A 139 5.50 -10.74 0.57
CA PHE A 139 5.00 -10.49 -0.79
C PHE A 139 5.75 -9.39 -1.56
N GLY A 140 7.07 -9.33 -1.40
CA GLY A 140 7.96 -8.42 -2.11
C GLY A 140 8.06 -7.03 -1.49
N ASN A 141 7.40 -6.78 -0.35
CA ASN A 141 7.35 -5.47 0.27
C ASN A 141 8.75 -4.92 0.60
N PHE A 142 9.02 -3.70 0.15
CA PHE A 142 10.25 -2.98 0.47
C PHE A 142 10.09 -2.29 1.82
N THR A 143 10.85 -2.78 2.80
CA THR A 143 10.77 -2.29 4.18
C THR A 143 12.05 -1.64 4.64
N PHE A 144 11.92 -0.59 5.44
CA PHE A 144 13.02 0.18 6.03
C PHE A 144 12.83 0.24 7.53
N ASP A 145 13.91 0.16 8.30
CA ASP A 145 13.86 0.39 9.75
C ASP A 145 14.23 1.86 10.03
N ILE A 146 13.25 2.63 10.51
CA ILE A 146 13.41 4.04 10.87
C ILE A 146 12.90 4.20 12.31
N ASP A 147 13.75 4.68 13.22
CA ASP A 147 13.44 4.81 14.65
C ASP A 147 12.91 3.50 15.29
N SER A 148 13.51 2.35 14.94
CA SER A 148 13.07 1.01 15.41
C SER A 148 11.64 0.64 14.99
N LYS A 149 11.12 1.30 13.95
CA LYS A 149 9.83 1.01 13.34
C LYS A 149 10.07 0.55 11.92
N LEU A 150 9.58 -0.66 11.62
CA LEU A 150 9.53 -1.14 10.25
C LEU A 150 8.46 -0.35 9.48
N ILE A 151 8.89 0.33 8.42
CA ILE A 151 8.04 1.11 7.52
C ILE A 151 8.17 0.60 6.10
N SER A 152 7.20 0.95 5.26
CA SER A 152 7.23 0.73 3.82
C SER A 152 6.48 1.87 3.13
N ARG A 153 6.60 1.97 1.81
CA ARG A 153 5.71 2.86 1.04
C ARG A 153 4.25 2.50 1.23
N ASP A 154 3.95 1.20 1.20
CA ASP A 154 2.62 0.64 1.40
C ASP A 154 1.98 1.18 2.70
N LEU A 155 2.71 1.16 3.82
CA LEU A 155 2.27 1.69 5.10
C LEU A 155 2.12 3.22 5.07
N LEU A 156 3.15 3.94 4.63
CA LEU A 156 3.19 5.40 4.71
C LEU A 156 2.11 6.05 3.85
N ASP A 157 1.96 5.60 2.60
CA ASP A 157 0.94 6.08 1.68
C ASP A 157 -0.47 5.76 2.21
N SER A 158 -0.67 4.58 2.83
CA SER A 158 -1.94 4.24 3.46
C SER A 158 -2.28 5.14 4.65
N ILE A 159 -1.30 5.51 5.47
CA ILE A 159 -1.54 6.42 6.61
C ILE A 159 -1.98 7.80 6.10
N VAL A 160 -1.31 8.33 5.09
CA VAL A 160 -1.67 9.61 4.48
C VAL A 160 -3.08 9.55 3.89
N GLU A 161 -3.42 8.47 3.20
CA GLU A 161 -4.75 8.24 2.65
C GLU A 161 -5.83 8.13 3.73
N ILE A 162 -5.55 7.43 4.83
CA ILE A 162 -6.44 7.35 6.01
C ILE A 162 -6.70 8.75 6.58
N TYR A 163 -5.66 9.56 6.77
CA TYR A 163 -5.82 10.93 7.26
C TYR A 163 -6.65 11.79 6.32
N PHE A 164 -6.46 11.62 5.00
CA PHE A 164 -7.29 12.31 4.02
C PHE A 164 -8.76 11.90 4.17
N LEU A 165 -9.06 10.61 4.26
CA LEU A 165 -10.43 10.12 4.40
C LEU A 165 -11.05 10.55 5.73
N GLU A 166 -10.33 10.43 6.84
CA GLU A 166 -10.80 10.86 8.16
C GLU A 166 -11.18 12.34 8.16
N LYS A 167 -10.33 13.20 7.59
CA LYS A 167 -10.55 14.65 7.54
C LYS A 167 -11.87 15.02 6.84
N HIS A 168 -12.29 14.25 5.84
CA HIS A 168 -13.46 14.57 5.02
C HIS A 168 -14.72 13.80 5.41
N LEU A 169 -14.56 12.58 5.94
CA LEU A 169 -15.67 11.66 6.19
C LEU A 169 -15.92 11.41 7.68
N ASN A 170 -14.99 11.84 8.56
CA ASN A 170 -15.06 11.64 10.01
C ASN A 170 -15.36 10.17 10.37
N ILE A 171 -14.52 9.28 9.81
CA ILE A 171 -14.68 7.83 9.86
C ILE A 171 -14.62 7.34 11.31
N SER A 172 -13.73 7.90 12.12
CA SER A 172 -13.56 7.55 13.53
C SER A 172 -14.85 7.70 14.36
N CYS A 173 -15.72 8.65 13.99
CA CYS A 173 -16.96 8.94 14.71
C CYS A 173 -18.18 8.20 14.16
N THR A 174 -18.08 7.56 13.00
CA THR A 174 -19.22 6.96 12.32
C THR A 174 -19.44 5.52 12.78
N LYS A 175 -20.54 5.27 13.49
CA LYS A 175 -20.88 3.92 13.98
C LYS A 175 -21.43 3.05 12.85
N ASN A 176 -21.10 1.75 12.90
CA ASN A 176 -21.62 0.74 11.97
C ASN A 176 -21.33 1.10 10.50
N LEU A 177 -20.15 1.68 10.23
CA LEU A 177 -19.79 2.13 8.90
C LEU A 177 -19.56 0.93 7.98
N THR A 178 -20.19 0.96 6.81
CA THR A 178 -19.85 0.07 5.70
C THR A 178 -19.18 0.88 4.59
N ILE A 179 -18.01 0.41 4.12
CA ILE A 179 -17.23 1.05 3.08
C ILE A 179 -17.26 0.18 1.82
N LEU A 180 -17.48 0.81 0.66
CA LEU A 180 -17.26 0.22 -0.65
C LEU A 180 -16.02 0.89 -1.28
N ASP A 181 -15.00 0.09 -1.55
CA ASP A 181 -13.72 0.52 -2.12
C ASP A 181 -13.63 -0.02 -3.56
N ILE A 182 -13.74 0.90 -4.51
CA ILE A 182 -13.76 0.62 -5.96
C ILE A 182 -12.37 0.88 -6.52
N GLY A 183 -11.78 -0.13 -7.15
CA GLY A 183 -10.36 -0.07 -7.53
C GLY A 183 -9.46 -0.39 -6.34
N ALA A 184 -9.90 -1.30 -5.46
CA ALA A 184 -9.23 -1.64 -4.21
C ALA A 184 -7.83 -2.26 -4.41
N GLY A 185 -7.47 -2.65 -5.63
CA GLY A 185 -6.21 -3.32 -5.93
C GLY A 185 -6.12 -4.63 -5.15
N TYR A 186 -5.01 -4.85 -4.43
CA TYR A 186 -4.85 -6.01 -3.55
C TYR A 186 -5.44 -5.84 -2.14
N GLY A 187 -6.28 -4.82 -1.90
CA GLY A 187 -6.92 -4.62 -0.59
C GLY A 187 -6.00 -4.00 0.47
N ARG A 188 -4.98 -3.23 0.04
CA ARG A 188 -4.07 -2.49 0.93
C ARG A 188 -4.84 -1.63 1.92
N LEU A 189 -5.66 -0.73 1.40
CA LEU A 189 -6.33 0.28 2.20
C LEU A 189 -7.31 -0.38 3.16
N ALA A 190 -8.08 -1.37 2.68
CA ALA A 190 -8.95 -2.20 3.50
C ALA A 190 -8.25 -2.81 4.72
N HIS A 191 -7.07 -3.41 4.51
CA HIS A 191 -6.25 -3.93 5.61
C HIS A 191 -5.97 -2.83 6.65
N ARG A 192 -5.46 -1.67 6.21
CA ARG A 192 -5.07 -0.59 7.14
C ARG A 192 -6.27 0.06 7.82
N MET A 193 -7.36 0.26 7.09
CA MET A 193 -8.61 0.85 7.57
C MET A 193 -9.25 0.00 8.67
N ILE A 194 -9.39 -1.32 8.47
CA ILE A 194 -9.95 -2.22 9.51
C ILE A 194 -9.08 -2.24 10.76
N ARG A 195 -7.75 -2.17 10.60
CA ARG A 195 -6.82 -2.11 11.73
C ARG A 195 -6.85 -0.75 12.44
N ALA A 196 -7.07 0.35 11.71
CA ALA A 196 -7.15 1.71 12.23
C ALA A 196 -8.47 1.99 12.96
N PHE A 197 -9.59 1.54 12.41
CA PHE A 197 -10.94 1.91 12.84
C PHE A 197 -11.80 0.68 13.17
N PRO A 198 -11.80 0.24 14.44
CA PRO A 198 -12.60 -0.90 14.87
C PRO A 198 -14.12 -0.72 14.69
N ASN A 199 -14.59 0.52 14.54
CA ASN A 199 -16.00 0.87 14.29
C ASN A 199 -16.49 0.57 12.87
N ILE A 200 -15.59 0.26 11.93
CA ILE A 200 -15.98 -0.23 10.61
C ILE A 200 -16.59 -1.63 10.79
N GLN A 201 -17.82 -1.77 10.29
CA GLN A 201 -18.58 -3.00 10.31
C GLN A 201 -18.23 -3.88 9.12
N ASN A 202 -18.26 -3.31 7.92
CA ASN A 202 -17.94 -4.01 6.67
C ASN A 202 -17.04 -3.15 5.78
N TYR A 203 -16.08 -3.77 5.11
CA TYR A 203 -15.23 -3.15 4.10
C TYR A 203 -15.25 -4.03 2.85
N LEU A 204 -15.91 -3.55 1.79
CA LEU A 204 -16.11 -4.27 0.55
C LEU A 204 -15.08 -3.79 -0.46
N CYS A 205 -14.17 -4.66 -0.87
CA CYS A 205 -13.21 -4.37 -1.92
C CYS A 205 -13.77 -4.89 -3.24
N THR A 206 -13.81 -4.07 -4.27
CA THR A 206 -14.13 -4.52 -5.63
C THR A 206 -13.19 -3.86 -6.64
N ASP A 207 -12.89 -4.56 -7.73
CA ASP A 207 -11.96 -4.09 -8.74
C ASP A 207 -12.41 -4.58 -10.13
N GLY A 208 -12.15 -3.77 -11.15
CA GLY A 208 -12.38 -4.15 -12.55
C GLY A 208 -11.37 -5.16 -13.09
N VAL A 209 -10.30 -5.43 -12.35
CA VAL A 209 -9.22 -6.35 -12.72
C VAL A 209 -9.33 -7.63 -11.91
N ALA A 210 -9.61 -8.76 -12.57
CA ALA A 210 -9.79 -10.07 -11.93
C ALA A 210 -8.60 -10.49 -11.04
N VAL A 211 -7.37 -10.20 -11.49
CA VAL A 211 -6.14 -10.48 -10.73
C VAL A 211 -6.12 -9.70 -9.41
N SER A 212 -6.58 -8.45 -9.41
CA SER A 212 -6.62 -7.62 -8.21
C SER A 212 -7.61 -8.17 -7.20
N SER A 213 -8.83 -8.51 -7.64
CA SER A 213 -9.85 -9.15 -6.80
C SER A 213 -9.35 -10.47 -6.19
N PHE A 214 -8.67 -11.30 -6.98
CA PHE A 214 -8.06 -12.56 -6.53
C PHE A 214 -6.99 -12.36 -5.46
N ILE A 215 -6.06 -11.43 -5.68
CA ILE A 215 -4.99 -11.15 -4.71
C ILE A 215 -5.57 -10.51 -3.43
N ALA A 216 -6.55 -9.61 -3.57
CA ALA A 216 -7.20 -8.98 -2.42
C ALA A 216 -7.88 -9.99 -1.51
N GLU A 217 -8.58 -10.98 -2.09
CA GLU A 217 -9.19 -12.06 -1.32
C GLU A 217 -8.15 -12.80 -0.47
N TYR A 218 -7.08 -13.28 -1.12
CA TYR A 218 -6.00 -14.00 -0.44
C TYR A 218 -5.32 -13.13 0.63
N TYR A 219 -5.01 -11.88 0.32
CA TYR A 219 -4.30 -10.98 1.22
C TYR A 219 -5.13 -10.66 2.47
N LEU A 220 -6.43 -10.39 2.31
CA LEU A 220 -7.31 -10.09 3.45
C LEU A 220 -7.48 -11.31 4.36
N GLN A 221 -7.59 -12.52 3.80
CA GLN A 221 -7.60 -13.78 4.55
C GLN A 221 -6.26 -14.01 5.28
N PHE A 222 -5.13 -13.82 4.59
CA PHE A 222 -3.80 -13.90 5.20
C PHE A 222 -3.64 -12.93 6.39
N ARG A 223 -4.26 -11.74 6.31
CA ARG A 223 -4.28 -10.76 7.40
C ARG A 223 -5.31 -11.07 8.50
N SER A 224 -6.08 -12.14 8.35
CA SER A 224 -7.19 -12.54 9.23
C SER A 224 -8.24 -11.43 9.39
N LEU A 225 -8.62 -10.83 8.26
CA LEU A 225 -9.57 -9.72 8.20
C LEU A 225 -10.87 -10.07 7.48
N ASP A 226 -11.01 -11.29 6.98
CA ASP A 226 -12.16 -11.81 6.22
C ASP A 226 -13.51 -11.65 6.94
N SER A 227 -13.50 -11.59 8.28
CA SER A 227 -14.69 -11.30 9.09
C SER A 227 -15.23 -9.86 8.96
N LYS A 228 -14.42 -8.92 8.48
CA LYS A 228 -14.78 -7.50 8.34
C LYS A 228 -14.50 -6.90 6.97
N ALA A 229 -13.47 -7.39 6.28
CA ALA A 229 -13.08 -6.95 4.95
C ALA A 229 -13.14 -8.14 3.98
N LYS A 230 -13.83 -7.96 2.85
CA LYS A 230 -13.94 -8.99 1.82
C LYS A 230 -13.71 -8.42 0.43
N SER A 231 -13.02 -9.20 -0.40
CA SER A 231 -12.99 -8.98 -1.85
C SER A 231 -14.28 -9.53 -2.44
N VAL A 232 -15.01 -8.68 -3.17
CA VAL A 232 -16.27 -9.01 -3.84
C VAL A 232 -16.03 -8.86 -5.34
N PRO A 233 -16.20 -9.95 -6.12
CA PRO A 233 -16.10 -9.86 -7.56
C PRO A 233 -17.02 -8.76 -8.14
N LEU A 234 -16.54 -8.02 -9.13
CA LEU A 234 -17.28 -6.91 -9.72
C LEU A 234 -18.68 -7.30 -10.19
N ASP A 235 -18.84 -8.48 -10.78
CA ASP A 235 -20.11 -9.00 -11.28
C ASP A 235 -21.08 -9.45 -10.18
N GLU A 236 -20.64 -9.49 -8.91
CA GLU A 236 -21.46 -9.81 -7.75
C GLU A 236 -21.79 -8.58 -6.87
N ILE A 237 -21.14 -7.44 -7.09
CA ILE A 237 -21.19 -6.32 -6.13
C ILE A 237 -22.61 -5.79 -5.92
N ASP A 238 -23.40 -5.67 -6.99
CA ASP A 238 -24.78 -5.19 -6.91
C ASP A 238 -25.65 -6.11 -6.06
N SER A 239 -25.48 -7.43 -6.18
CA SER A 239 -26.20 -8.40 -5.34
C SER A 239 -25.84 -8.21 -3.87
N VAL A 240 -24.56 -8.06 -3.56
CA VAL A 240 -24.08 -7.87 -2.18
C VAL A 240 -24.58 -6.56 -1.58
N LEU A 241 -24.59 -5.48 -2.36
CA LEU A 241 -25.11 -4.18 -1.90
C LEU A 241 -26.61 -4.24 -1.63
N ASN A 242 -27.37 -4.94 -2.48
CA ASN A 242 -28.80 -5.17 -2.28
C ASN A 242 -29.08 -5.98 -1.01
N ASP A 243 -28.32 -7.06 -0.78
CA ASP A 243 -28.47 -7.90 0.42
C ASP A 243 -28.18 -7.12 1.71
N LEU A 244 -27.21 -6.19 1.65
CA LEU A 244 -26.88 -5.30 2.75
C LEU A 244 -27.82 -4.10 2.88
N ASN A 245 -28.80 -3.96 2.00
CA ASN A 245 -29.70 -2.79 1.90
C ASN A 245 -28.94 -1.45 1.78
N ILE A 246 -27.78 -1.46 1.13
CA ILE A 246 -26.97 -0.27 0.92
C ILE A 246 -27.48 0.45 -0.33
N ARG A 247 -27.90 1.71 -0.18
CA ARG A 247 -28.17 2.59 -1.31
C ARG A 247 -26.98 3.51 -1.50
N LEU A 248 -26.35 3.43 -2.67
CA LEU A 248 -25.35 4.40 -3.08
C LEU A 248 -26.05 5.77 -3.20
N VAL A 249 -25.60 6.75 -2.44
CA VAL A 249 -26.09 8.12 -2.57
C VAL A 249 -25.36 8.73 -3.77
N GLY A 250 -26.07 8.87 -4.89
CA GLY A 250 -25.61 9.58 -6.08
C GLY A 250 -25.86 11.07 -5.99
#